data_AF-A0A7K3TF38-F1
#
_entry.id   AF-A0A7K3TF38-F1
#
_cell.length_a   1.000
_cell.length_b   1.000
_cell.length_c   1.000
_cell.angle_alpha   90.00
_cell.angle_beta   90.00
_cell.angle_gamma   90.00
#
_symmetry.space_group_name_H-M   'P 1'
#
loop_
_entity.id
_entity.type
_entity.pdbx_description
1 polymer ?
#
loop_
_entity_poly.entity_id
_entity_poly.type
_entity_poly.pdbx_seq_one_letter_code
_entity_poly.pdbx_strand_id
1 'polypeptide(L)'
;MSQAGEIIPNIADSRELAPSIVVPGIRGEMVTLRPATVDDLARMDELDAYYNASGITGKDAAAERAVVHAWVHRSVAWEQGQTPAQSGVGDPEARRTMAWAVLTNADHDGDGRRDASGTDNMIGMIFLIDIDGWGKSARIQIVLGRDYRGRGYSRDAMPRVLTYGFAPHPAGLGLHRIWVAVPEKNTRSRSVYQSLGFVPEGTSRDALWDDQNNKYMDQIVMGTLADEYDPVASLDAFGLHLITDNPGVQEALAAREHSIAIHKDIEDALTKPPAAPAEPSVESVSDGRPQSWAYGADGSGKSSKQAWWRNLGRGRKRDTEEE
;
A
#
# COMPACT_ATOMS: atom_id res chain seq x y z
N MET A 1 1.18 -50.69 15.77
CA MET A 1 1.69 -49.80 14.70
C MET A 1 0.49 -49.06 14.13
N SER A 2 0.27 -47.82 14.55
CA SER A 2 -0.68 -46.91 13.92
C SER A 2 0.11 -45.63 13.64
N GLN A 3 0.27 -45.32 12.37
CA GLN A 3 0.98 -44.13 11.90
C GLN A 3 0.16 -42.90 12.29
N ALA A 4 0.74 -42.03 13.11
CA ALA A 4 0.23 -40.68 13.28
C ALA A 4 0.45 -39.94 11.95
N GLY A 5 -0.64 -39.55 11.30
CA GLY A 5 -0.60 -38.64 10.16
C GLY A 5 -0.06 -37.30 10.61
N GLU A 6 1.10 -36.94 10.10
CA GLU A 6 1.69 -35.62 10.26
C GLU A 6 0.76 -34.60 9.59
N ILE A 7 0.11 -33.77 10.40
CA ILE A 7 -0.66 -32.62 9.91
C ILE A 7 0.39 -31.61 9.43
N ILE A 8 0.64 -31.58 8.12
CA ILE A 8 1.44 -30.53 7.50
C ILE A 8 0.69 -29.21 7.74
N PRO A 9 1.24 -28.25 8.50
CA PRO A 9 0.57 -26.98 8.73
C PRO A 9 0.36 -26.27 7.39
N ASN A 10 -0.83 -25.72 7.19
CA ASN A 10 -1.16 -24.90 6.03
C ASN A 10 -0.24 -23.66 6.02
N ILE A 11 0.82 -23.68 5.20
CA ILE A 11 1.81 -22.59 5.10
C ILE A 11 1.15 -21.25 4.76
N ALA A 12 -0.03 -21.27 4.12
CA ALA A 12 -0.81 -20.07 3.77
C ALA A 12 -1.28 -19.24 4.99
N ASP A 13 -1.36 -19.83 6.18
CA ASP A 13 -1.83 -19.15 7.41
C ASP A 13 -0.69 -18.72 8.33
N SER A 14 0.57 -18.93 7.94
CA SER A 14 1.71 -18.49 8.75
C SER A 14 1.74 -16.96 8.87
N ARG A 15 1.87 -16.48 10.12
CA ARG A 15 2.07 -15.07 10.47
C ARG A 15 3.55 -14.71 10.59
N GLU A 16 4.43 -15.68 10.38
CA GLU A 16 5.87 -15.48 10.41
C GLU A 16 6.38 -15.12 9.01
N LEU A 17 7.29 -14.16 8.94
CA LEU A 17 7.98 -13.83 7.69
C LEU A 17 9.02 -14.90 7.35
N ALA A 18 9.16 -15.19 6.06
CA ALA A 18 10.20 -16.10 5.60
C ALA A 18 11.61 -15.61 6.02
N PRO A 19 12.53 -16.54 6.34
CA PRO A 19 13.89 -16.19 6.76
C PRO A 19 14.66 -15.43 5.68
N SER A 20 14.34 -15.69 4.41
CA SER A 20 14.78 -14.94 3.24
C SER A 20 13.64 -14.76 2.24
N ILE A 21 13.80 -13.81 1.32
CA ILE A 21 12.87 -13.57 0.22
C ILE A 21 13.66 -13.33 -1.06
N VAL A 22 13.03 -13.53 -2.23
CA VAL A 22 13.57 -13.05 -3.51
C VAL A 22 12.75 -11.84 -3.91
N VAL A 23 13.40 -10.69 -4.08
CA VAL A 23 12.72 -9.51 -4.62
C VAL A 23 12.49 -9.76 -6.13
N PRO A 24 11.24 -9.77 -6.62
CA PRO A 24 11.00 -10.08 -8.03
C PRO A 24 11.22 -8.83 -8.90
N GLY A 25 11.57 -9.06 -10.17
CA GLY A 25 11.48 -8.01 -11.18
C GLY A 25 10.01 -7.69 -11.52
N ILE A 26 9.71 -6.43 -11.78
CA ILE A 26 8.35 -5.97 -12.14
C ILE A 26 8.44 -5.06 -13.35
N ARG A 27 7.62 -5.30 -14.37
CA ARG A 27 7.59 -4.51 -15.61
C ARG A 27 6.46 -3.49 -15.57
N GLY A 28 6.76 -2.27 -15.99
CA GLY A 28 5.78 -1.23 -16.27
C GLY A 28 5.83 -0.75 -17.71
N GLU A 29 4.96 0.19 -18.03
CA GLU A 29 4.92 0.79 -19.37
C GLU A 29 6.03 1.83 -19.55
N MET A 30 6.35 2.57 -18.48
CA MET A 30 7.35 3.63 -18.45
C MET A 30 8.62 3.20 -17.73
N VAL A 31 8.50 2.30 -16.75
CA VAL A 31 9.61 1.86 -15.90
C VAL A 31 9.71 0.35 -15.80
N THR A 32 10.92 -0.13 -15.52
CA THR A 32 11.16 -1.49 -15.05
C THR A 32 11.74 -1.44 -13.65
N LEU A 33 11.33 -2.39 -12.81
CA LEU A 33 11.79 -2.52 -11.44
C LEU A 33 12.63 -3.78 -11.34
N ARG A 34 13.82 -3.67 -10.74
CA ARG A 34 14.67 -4.80 -10.37
C ARG A 34 15.05 -4.69 -8.89
N PRO A 35 15.50 -5.78 -8.24
CA PRO A 35 16.05 -5.69 -6.89
C PRO A 35 17.12 -4.61 -6.79
N ALA A 36 17.04 -3.79 -5.75
CA ALA A 36 18.04 -2.77 -5.46
C ALA A 36 19.31 -3.41 -4.89
N THR A 37 20.47 -2.87 -5.25
CA THR A 37 21.77 -3.30 -4.73
C THR A 37 22.42 -2.16 -3.95
N VAL A 38 23.46 -2.48 -3.18
CA VAL A 38 24.23 -1.46 -2.45
C VAL A 38 24.90 -0.47 -3.42
N ASP A 39 25.29 -0.93 -4.62
CA ASP A 39 25.91 -0.09 -5.65
C ASP A 39 24.97 0.99 -6.18
N ASP A 40 23.65 0.77 -6.09
CA ASP A 40 22.65 1.74 -6.51
C ASP A 40 22.60 2.99 -5.60
N LEU A 41 23.12 2.89 -4.37
CA LEU A 41 23.11 4.01 -3.41
C LEU A 41 23.92 5.20 -3.92
N ALA A 42 25.08 4.95 -4.55
CA ALA A 42 25.89 6.02 -5.15
C ALA A 42 25.15 6.73 -6.29
N ARG A 43 24.39 5.97 -7.10
CA ARG A 43 23.59 6.51 -8.20
C ARG A 43 22.44 7.39 -7.70
N MET A 44 21.90 7.15 -6.50
CA MET A 44 20.89 8.03 -5.89
C MET A 44 21.44 9.44 -5.62
N ASP A 45 22.73 9.55 -5.28
CA ASP A 45 23.38 10.85 -5.11
C ASP A 45 23.61 11.54 -6.46
N GLU A 46 24.04 10.79 -7.49
CA GLU A 46 24.19 11.32 -8.87
C GLU A 46 22.87 11.86 -9.44
N LEU A 47 21.74 11.27 -9.02
CA LEU A 47 20.38 11.67 -9.41
C LEU A 47 19.84 12.90 -8.67
N ASP A 48 20.60 13.49 -7.74
CA ASP A 48 20.09 14.50 -6.80
C ASP A 48 18.79 14.03 -6.10
N ALA A 49 18.70 12.73 -5.78
CA ALA A 49 17.45 12.13 -5.31
C ALA A 49 16.97 12.66 -3.96
N TYR A 50 17.87 13.24 -3.17
CA TYR A 50 17.59 13.85 -1.86
C TYR A 50 17.40 15.37 -1.91
N TYR A 51 17.44 15.96 -3.12
CA TYR A 51 17.18 17.39 -3.29
C TYR A 51 15.79 17.74 -2.77
N ASN A 52 15.70 18.77 -1.91
CA ASN A 52 14.46 19.22 -1.29
C ASN A 52 13.67 18.10 -0.55
N ALA A 53 14.38 17.15 0.07
CA ALA A 53 13.75 16.08 0.85
C ALA A 53 12.84 16.61 1.97
N SER A 54 13.20 17.73 2.62
CA SER A 54 12.41 18.26 3.74
C SER A 54 11.00 18.69 3.31
N GLY A 55 10.87 19.25 2.09
CA GLY A 55 9.56 19.57 1.52
C GLY A 55 8.74 18.36 1.06
N ILE A 56 9.36 17.20 0.83
CA ILE A 56 8.71 16.02 0.26
C ILE A 56 8.37 14.97 1.34
N THR A 57 9.34 14.66 2.20
CA THR A 57 9.26 13.61 3.22
C THR A 57 9.30 14.16 4.65
N GLY A 58 9.57 15.46 4.82
CA GLY A 58 9.71 16.09 6.14
C GLY A 58 11.05 15.84 6.82
N LYS A 59 12.04 15.30 6.10
CA LYS A 59 13.40 15.03 6.59
C LYS A 59 14.42 15.81 5.77
N ASP A 60 15.48 16.28 6.40
CA ASP A 60 16.59 16.84 5.65
C ASP A 60 17.26 15.80 4.73
N ALA A 61 18.07 16.26 3.79
CA ALA A 61 18.69 15.39 2.79
C ALA A 61 19.64 14.33 3.41
N ALA A 62 20.32 14.65 4.52
CA ALA A 62 21.24 13.72 5.16
C ALA A 62 20.48 12.60 5.89
N ALA A 63 19.40 12.96 6.59
CA ALA A 63 18.51 12.03 7.26
C ALA A 63 17.76 11.13 6.26
N GLU A 64 17.25 11.69 5.16
CA GLU A 64 16.61 10.91 4.09
C GLU A 64 17.61 9.92 3.46
N ARG A 65 18.83 10.38 3.15
CA ARG A 65 19.91 9.53 2.62
C ARG A 65 20.24 8.37 3.57
N ALA A 66 20.47 8.66 4.86
CA ALA A 66 20.81 7.63 5.83
C ALA A 66 19.71 6.55 5.96
N VAL A 67 18.45 6.98 5.90
CA VAL A 67 17.29 6.10 5.95
C VAL A 67 17.20 5.21 4.70
N VAL A 68 17.39 5.77 3.50
CA VAL A 68 17.41 4.99 2.24
C VAL A 68 18.54 3.97 2.23
N HIS A 69 19.74 4.35 2.68
CA HIS A 69 20.86 3.40 2.84
C HIS A 69 20.47 2.23 3.75
N ALA A 70 19.88 2.52 4.92
CA ALA A 70 19.45 1.49 5.86
C ALA A 70 18.42 0.54 5.23
N TRP A 71 17.46 1.05 4.44
CA TRP A 71 16.47 0.22 3.76
C TRP A 71 17.08 -0.70 2.71
N VAL A 72 18.01 -0.21 1.89
CA VAL A 72 18.70 -1.05 0.89
C VAL A 72 19.52 -2.13 1.58
N HIS A 73 20.30 -1.79 2.60
CA HIS A 73 21.07 -2.79 3.37
C HIS A 73 20.16 -3.86 4.00
N ARG A 74 19.00 -3.46 4.56
CA ARG A 74 18.02 -4.41 5.12
C ARG A 74 17.42 -5.33 4.06
N SER A 75 17.12 -4.80 2.87
CA SER A 75 16.61 -5.60 1.75
C SER A 75 17.64 -6.65 1.32
N VAL A 76 18.87 -6.23 1.04
CA VAL A 76 19.96 -7.13 0.62
C VAL A 76 20.24 -8.20 1.68
N ALA A 77 20.29 -7.82 2.95
CA ALA A 77 20.48 -8.77 4.05
C ALA A 77 19.35 -9.80 4.15
N TRP A 78 18.09 -9.38 3.93
CA TRP A 78 16.95 -10.29 3.95
C TRP A 78 16.98 -11.26 2.76
N GLU A 79 17.33 -10.80 1.56
CA GLU A 79 17.48 -11.70 0.41
C GLU A 79 18.58 -12.75 0.63
N GLN A 80 19.65 -12.38 1.33
CA GLN A 80 20.75 -13.27 1.70
C GLN A 80 20.44 -14.18 2.90
N GLY A 81 19.24 -14.09 3.50
CA GLY A 81 18.87 -14.86 4.67
C GLY A 81 19.69 -14.55 5.93
N GLN A 82 20.30 -13.35 5.98
CA GLN A 82 21.10 -12.95 7.13
C GLN A 82 20.20 -12.64 8.33
N THR A 83 20.61 -13.14 9.49
CA THR A 83 19.98 -12.79 10.77
C THR A 83 20.36 -11.35 11.18
N PRO A 84 19.57 -10.65 12.02
CA PRO A 84 19.92 -9.31 12.50
C PRO A 84 21.30 -9.21 13.14
N ALA A 85 21.78 -10.28 13.79
CA ALA A 85 23.12 -10.36 14.37
C ALA A 85 24.24 -10.47 13.31
N GLN A 86 23.93 -11.01 12.13
CA GLN A 86 24.89 -11.23 11.03
C GLN A 86 24.87 -10.11 10.00
N SER A 87 23.77 -9.34 9.90
CA SER A 87 23.61 -8.28 8.91
C SER A 87 24.35 -6.98 9.25
N GLY A 88 24.86 -6.84 10.48
CA GLY A 88 25.43 -5.60 10.99
C GLY A 88 24.38 -4.51 11.30
N VAL A 89 23.09 -4.79 11.07
CA VAL A 89 21.96 -3.93 11.42
C VAL A 89 21.41 -4.42 12.75
N GLY A 90 22.03 -4.00 13.86
CA GLY A 90 21.82 -4.50 15.23
C GLY A 90 20.47 -4.16 15.88
N ASP A 91 19.39 -4.10 15.11
CA ASP A 91 18.04 -3.78 15.60
C ASP A 91 17.21 -5.08 15.74
N PRO A 92 16.80 -5.49 16.96
CA PRO A 92 15.88 -6.60 17.18
C PRO A 92 14.50 -6.38 16.52
N GLU A 93 14.14 -5.12 16.27
CA GLU A 93 12.96 -4.73 15.51
C GLU A 93 13.27 -4.53 14.02
N ALA A 94 14.36 -5.10 13.46
CA ALA A 94 14.71 -4.96 12.04
C ALA A 94 13.59 -5.46 11.12
N ARG A 95 12.59 -4.61 10.91
CA ARG A 95 11.43 -4.90 10.10
C ARG A 95 11.91 -5.08 8.69
N ARG A 96 11.42 -6.16 8.10
CA ARG A 96 11.86 -6.58 6.79
C ARG A 96 11.50 -5.51 5.76
N THR A 97 12.36 -5.38 4.77
CA THR A 97 12.27 -4.34 3.75
C THR A 97 12.52 -4.98 2.40
N MET A 98 11.73 -4.62 1.40
CA MET A 98 12.01 -4.90 0.00
C MET A 98 12.30 -3.60 -0.72
N ALA A 99 13.37 -3.58 -1.50
CA ALA A 99 13.81 -2.42 -2.25
C ALA A 99 13.94 -2.77 -3.73
N TRP A 100 13.38 -1.93 -4.59
CA TRP A 100 13.54 -2.00 -6.02
C TRP A 100 14.22 -0.73 -6.54
N ALA A 101 15.21 -0.89 -7.42
CA ALA A 101 15.65 0.18 -8.29
C ALA A 101 14.62 0.40 -9.40
N VAL A 102 14.31 1.66 -9.69
CA VAL A 102 13.39 2.08 -10.75
C VAL A 102 14.22 2.49 -11.95
N LEU A 103 14.03 1.83 -13.08
CA LEU A 103 14.77 2.08 -14.32
C LEU A 103 13.84 2.61 -15.41
N THR A 104 14.35 3.46 -16.30
CA THR A 104 13.64 3.91 -17.50
C THR A 104 14.53 3.80 -18.74
N ASN A 105 13.92 3.39 -19.86
CA ASN A 105 14.57 3.45 -21.17
C ASN A 105 14.03 4.61 -22.03
N ALA A 106 13.30 5.53 -21.41
CA ALA A 106 12.71 6.66 -22.13
C ALA A 106 13.78 7.66 -22.61
N ASP A 107 13.52 8.19 -23.79
CA ASP A 107 14.16 9.34 -24.41
C ASP A 107 13.07 10.42 -24.51
N HIS A 108 13.04 11.37 -23.57
CA HIS A 108 11.97 12.38 -23.52
C HIS A 108 12.24 13.56 -24.44
N ASP A 109 13.49 13.83 -24.79
CA ASP A 109 13.86 14.97 -25.64
C ASP A 109 14.02 14.60 -27.13
N GLY A 110 13.98 13.31 -27.45
CA GLY A 110 14.04 12.77 -28.79
C GLY A 110 15.43 12.86 -29.42
N ASP A 111 16.48 13.00 -28.60
CA ASP A 111 17.87 13.12 -29.07
C ASP A 111 18.49 11.76 -29.48
N GLY A 112 17.75 10.66 -29.28
CA GLY A 112 18.17 9.29 -29.56
C GLY A 112 19.02 8.67 -28.44
N ARG A 113 19.26 9.38 -27.34
CA ARG A 113 19.90 8.88 -26.12
C ARG A 113 18.86 8.70 -25.03
N ARG A 114 19.15 7.79 -24.11
CA ARG A 114 18.29 7.60 -22.93
C ARG A 114 18.58 8.70 -21.92
N ASP A 115 17.53 9.31 -21.39
CA ASP A 115 17.60 10.37 -20.36
C ASP A 115 18.49 9.94 -19.19
N ALA A 116 18.38 8.67 -18.77
CA ALA A 116 19.05 8.11 -17.61
C ALA A 116 20.33 7.32 -17.93
N SER A 117 20.94 7.54 -19.10
CA SER A 117 22.15 6.81 -19.50
C SER A 117 23.32 6.95 -18.52
N GLY A 118 23.48 8.13 -17.89
CA GLY A 118 24.54 8.41 -16.91
C GLY A 118 24.45 7.59 -15.63
N THR A 119 23.26 7.12 -15.26
CA THR A 119 22.98 6.33 -14.06
C THR A 119 22.63 4.88 -14.40
N ASP A 120 23.02 4.45 -15.61
CA ASP A 120 22.70 3.15 -16.19
C ASP A 120 21.19 2.83 -16.07
N ASN A 121 20.42 3.79 -16.58
CA ASN A 121 18.97 3.81 -16.69
C ASN A 121 18.21 3.95 -15.35
N MET A 122 18.89 3.99 -14.21
CA MET A 122 18.26 4.14 -12.91
C MET A 122 17.79 5.58 -12.68
N ILE A 123 16.55 5.75 -12.21
CA ILE A 123 15.94 7.06 -11.95
C ILE A 123 15.45 7.24 -10.51
N GLY A 124 15.58 6.19 -9.68
CA GLY A 124 15.18 6.22 -8.28
C GLY A 124 14.98 4.83 -7.70
N MET A 125 14.27 4.76 -6.58
CA MET A 125 13.94 3.54 -5.87
C MET A 125 12.52 3.56 -5.32
N ILE A 126 11.91 2.37 -5.21
CA ILE A 126 10.63 2.15 -4.53
C ILE A 126 10.80 1.04 -3.50
N PHE A 127 10.09 1.14 -2.38
CA PHE A 127 10.27 0.28 -1.22
C PHE A 127 8.94 -0.17 -0.62
N LEU A 128 8.92 -1.41 -0.12
CA LEU A 128 8.04 -1.83 0.95
C LEU A 128 8.88 -1.96 2.21
N ILE A 129 8.65 -1.08 3.17
CA ILE A 129 9.37 -1.00 4.44
C ILE A 129 8.46 -1.35 5.59
N ASP A 130 9.05 -1.61 6.75
CA ASP A 130 8.31 -1.97 7.95
C ASP A 130 7.37 -3.17 7.74
N ILE A 131 7.78 -4.16 6.92
CA ILE A 131 6.97 -5.33 6.62
C ILE A 131 6.78 -6.13 7.90
N ASP A 132 5.53 -6.27 8.32
CA ASP A 132 5.09 -7.02 9.47
C ASP A 132 4.26 -8.24 9.02
N GLY A 133 4.77 -9.43 9.29
CA GLY A 133 4.09 -10.69 8.97
C GLY A 133 2.87 -10.95 9.86
N TRP A 134 2.89 -10.45 11.10
CA TRP A 134 1.79 -10.66 12.04
C TRP A 134 0.59 -9.81 11.66
N GLY A 135 0.80 -8.48 11.56
CA GLY A 135 -0.20 -7.53 11.10
C GLY A 135 -0.50 -7.61 9.61
N LYS A 136 0.30 -8.37 8.83
CA LYS A 136 0.25 -8.41 7.36
C LYS A 136 0.23 -7.00 6.78
N SER A 137 1.15 -6.15 7.22
CA SER A 137 1.17 -4.74 6.82
C SER A 137 2.55 -4.28 6.41
N ALA A 138 2.61 -3.32 5.49
CA ALA A 138 3.84 -2.67 5.07
C ALA A 138 3.58 -1.20 4.76
N ARG A 139 4.64 -0.39 4.84
CA ARG A 139 4.62 0.99 4.37
C ARG A 139 5.26 1.07 2.99
N ILE A 140 4.63 1.80 2.06
CA ILE A 140 5.18 2.02 0.73
C ILE A 140 5.88 3.38 0.66
N GLN A 141 7.05 3.44 0.04
CA GLN A 141 7.76 4.69 -0.26
C GLN A 141 8.44 4.67 -1.62
N ILE A 142 8.53 5.83 -2.27
CA ILE A 142 9.26 6.03 -3.52
C ILE A 142 10.13 7.27 -3.40
N VAL A 143 11.37 7.17 -3.89
CA VAL A 143 12.33 8.28 -3.98
C VAL A 143 12.83 8.33 -5.41
N LEU A 144 12.59 9.46 -6.09
CA LEU A 144 13.02 9.68 -7.47
C LEU A 144 14.06 10.81 -7.55
N GLY A 145 14.98 10.67 -8.49
CA GLY A 145 15.92 11.71 -8.88
C GLY A 145 15.21 13.01 -9.22
N ARG A 146 15.87 14.15 -8.95
CA ARG A 146 15.28 15.50 -9.05
C ARG A 146 14.54 15.71 -10.37
N ASP A 147 15.20 15.37 -11.47
CA ASP A 147 14.71 15.65 -12.82
C ASP A 147 13.65 14.66 -13.30
N TYR A 148 13.50 13.51 -12.63
CA TYR A 148 12.53 12.46 -12.96
C TYR A 148 11.22 12.61 -12.16
N ARG A 149 11.17 13.53 -11.19
CA ARG A 149 9.97 13.79 -10.41
C ARG A 149 8.88 14.41 -11.27
N GLY A 150 7.65 13.95 -11.04
CA GLY A 150 6.48 14.54 -11.65
C GLY A 150 6.24 14.22 -13.13
N ARG A 151 7.02 13.29 -13.70
CA ARG A 151 6.87 12.78 -15.07
C ARG A 151 5.97 11.54 -15.19
N GLY A 152 5.33 11.12 -14.09
CA GLY A 152 4.40 9.99 -14.09
C GLY A 152 5.01 8.64 -13.68
N TYR A 153 6.34 8.51 -13.52
CA TYR A 153 6.97 7.24 -13.15
C TYR A 153 6.44 6.61 -11.86
N SER A 154 6.16 7.41 -10.82
CA SER A 154 5.55 6.89 -9.59
C SER A 154 4.16 6.28 -9.82
N ARG A 155 3.40 6.84 -10.78
CA ARG A 155 2.05 6.38 -11.13
C ARG A 155 2.09 5.03 -11.86
N ASP A 156 3.18 4.74 -12.57
CA ASP A 156 3.40 3.42 -13.18
C ASP A 156 4.00 2.41 -12.19
N ALA A 157 4.96 2.81 -11.34
CA ALA A 157 5.61 1.91 -10.40
C ALA A 157 4.70 1.47 -9.24
N MET A 158 3.97 2.41 -8.61
CA MET A 158 3.23 2.16 -7.37
C MET A 158 2.15 1.08 -7.48
N PRO A 159 1.18 1.15 -8.43
CA PRO A 159 0.17 0.10 -8.57
C PRO A 159 0.78 -1.30 -8.71
N ARG A 160 1.94 -1.41 -9.36
CA ARG A 160 2.55 -2.71 -9.63
C ARG A 160 3.17 -3.32 -8.38
N VAL A 161 3.82 -2.49 -7.56
CA VAL A 161 4.32 -2.92 -6.24
C VAL A 161 3.16 -3.21 -5.28
N LEU A 162 2.09 -2.42 -5.31
CA LEU A 162 0.88 -2.68 -4.52
C LEU A 162 0.25 -4.01 -4.88
N THR A 163 0.08 -4.28 -6.18
CA THR A 163 -0.45 -5.56 -6.68
C THR A 163 0.38 -6.74 -6.19
N TYR A 164 1.71 -6.65 -6.26
CA TYR A 164 2.58 -7.68 -5.70
C TYR A 164 2.44 -7.81 -4.17
N GLY A 165 2.34 -6.70 -3.45
CA GLY A 165 2.18 -6.68 -1.99
C GLY A 165 0.88 -7.33 -1.51
N PHE A 166 -0.22 -7.08 -2.21
CA PHE A 166 -1.54 -7.66 -1.88
C PHE A 166 -1.74 -9.08 -2.42
N ALA A 167 -1.06 -9.45 -3.50
CA ALA A 167 -1.19 -10.79 -4.08
C ALA A 167 -0.88 -11.88 -3.04
N PRO A 168 -1.71 -12.93 -2.93
CA PRO A 168 -1.54 -13.97 -1.94
C PRO A 168 -0.24 -14.76 -2.14
N HIS A 169 0.25 -15.37 -1.06
CA HIS A 169 1.40 -16.26 -1.12
C HIS A 169 1.08 -17.52 -1.93
N PRO A 170 2.01 -18.08 -2.74
CA PRO A 170 3.41 -17.67 -2.91
C PRO A 170 3.66 -16.62 -4.00
N ALA A 171 2.62 -16.16 -4.70
CA ALA A 171 2.78 -15.23 -5.82
C ALA A 171 3.14 -13.79 -5.40
N GLY A 172 2.70 -13.40 -4.21
CA GLY A 172 3.04 -12.13 -3.56
C GLY A 172 3.27 -12.25 -2.06
N LEU A 173 3.11 -11.11 -1.36
CA LEU A 173 3.33 -11.03 0.09
C LEU A 173 2.09 -11.35 0.93
N GLY A 174 0.90 -11.37 0.32
CA GLY A 174 -0.36 -11.61 1.01
C GLY A 174 -0.64 -10.60 2.12
N LEU A 175 -0.23 -9.33 1.93
CA LEU A 175 -0.48 -8.27 2.89
C LEU A 175 -1.98 -7.96 2.96
N HIS A 176 -2.43 -7.58 4.16
CA HIS A 176 -3.77 -7.08 4.41
C HIS A 176 -3.85 -5.55 4.26
N ARG A 177 -2.78 -4.82 4.63
CA ARG A 177 -2.77 -3.35 4.62
C ARG A 177 -1.46 -2.77 4.11
N ILE A 178 -1.53 -1.89 3.11
CA ILE A 178 -0.39 -1.06 2.70
C ILE A 178 -0.71 0.39 3.01
N TRP A 179 0.23 1.09 3.65
CA TRP A 179 0.01 2.46 4.12
C TRP A 179 1.17 3.39 3.79
N VAL A 180 0.91 4.68 3.93
CA VAL A 180 1.89 5.75 3.75
C VAL A 180 1.61 6.87 4.73
N ALA A 181 2.65 7.63 5.07
CA ALA A 181 2.55 8.82 5.89
C ALA A 181 3.17 10.00 5.13
N VAL A 182 2.33 10.98 4.78
CA VAL A 182 2.67 12.09 3.90
C VAL A 182 2.68 13.38 4.71
N PRO A 183 3.72 14.23 4.60
CA PRO A 183 3.71 15.55 5.25
C PRO A 183 2.49 16.37 4.80
N GLU A 184 1.85 17.11 5.72
CA GLU A 184 0.62 17.85 5.43
C GLU A 184 0.71 18.80 4.23
N LYS A 185 1.92 19.35 3.97
CA LYS A 185 2.20 20.27 2.87
C LYS A 185 2.30 19.59 1.51
N ASN A 186 2.57 18.29 1.46
CA ASN A 186 2.78 17.55 0.21
C ASN A 186 1.43 17.08 -0.38
N THR A 187 0.63 18.06 -0.79
CA THR A 187 -0.70 17.84 -1.38
C THR A 187 -0.64 17.05 -2.70
N ARG A 188 0.47 17.17 -3.44
CA ARG A 188 0.71 16.42 -4.67
C ARG A 188 0.79 14.93 -4.43
N SER A 189 1.64 14.48 -3.49
CA SER A 189 1.73 13.05 -3.15
C SER A 189 0.41 12.55 -2.58
N ARG A 190 -0.25 13.34 -1.73
CA ARG A 190 -1.58 12.98 -1.20
C ARG A 190 -2.59 12.70 -2.31
N SER A 191 -2.65 13.54 -3.34
CA SER A 191 -3.56 13.34 -4.48
C SER A 191 -3.21 12.07 -5.27
N VAL A 192 -1.93 11.74 -5.44
CA VAL A 192 -1.53 10.50 -6.13
C VAL A 192 -1.98 9.27 -5.35
N TYR A 193 -1.78 9.24 -4.02
CA TYR A 193 -2.23 8.13 -3.18
C TYR A 193 -3.76 7.99 -3.19
N GLN A 194 -4.50 9.10 -3.16
CA GLN A 194 -5.96 9.05 -3.29
C GLN A 194 -6.41 8.44 -4.63
N SER A 195 -5.77 8.80 -5.74
CA SER A 195 -6.04 8.20 -7.05
C SER A 195 -5.69 6.71 -7.12
N LEU A 196 -4.76 6.24 -6.29
CA LEU A 196 -4.41 4.83 -6.13
C LEU A 196 -5.38 4.04 -5.21
N GLY A 197 -6.39 4.71 -4.65
CA GLY A 197 -7.35 4.09 -3.74
C GLY A 197 -7.00 4.20 -2.25
N PHE A 198 -5.97 4.96 -1.87
CA PHE A 198 -5.66 5.18 -0.45
C PHE A 198 -6.68 6.12 0.20
N VAL A 199 -7.11 5.75 1.40
CA VAL A 199 -8.04 6.51 2.23
C VAL A 199 -7.29 7.10 3.43
N PRO A 200 -7.54 8.38 3.82
CA PRO A 200 -7.01 8.93 5.05
C PRO A 200 -7.51 8.17 6.29
N GLU A 201 -6.57 7.73 7.13
CA GLU A 201 -6.87 6.99 8.36
C GLU A 201 -6.72 7.88 9.61
N GLY A 202 -5.88 8.91 9.54
CA GLY A 202 -5.65 9.83 10.65
C GLY A 202 -4.52 10.81 10.41
N THR A 203 -4.22 11.61 11.43
CA THR A 203 -3.16 12.62 11.42
C THR A 203 -2.27 12.45 12.64
N SER A 204 -0.98 12.27 12.41
CA SER A 204 0.04 12.35 13.45
C SER A 204 0.40 13.82 13.66
N ARG A 205 -0.01 14.37 14.81
CA ARG A 205 0.19 15.79 15.12
C ARG A 205 1.64 16.08 15.48
N ASP A 206 2.17 17.19 14.98
CA ASP A 206 3.56 17.65 15.23
C ASP A 206 4.62 16.55 14.99
N ALA A 207 4.40 15.71 13.97
CA ALA A 207 5.19 14.52 13.73
C ALA A 207 6.52 14.79 12.99
N LEU A 208 6.60 15.90 12.27
CA LEU A 208 7.74 16.25 11.43
C LEU A 208 8.22 17.66 11.76
N TRP A 209 9.54 17.88 11.70
CA TRP A 209 10.13 19.20 11.88
C TRP A 209 10.35 19.87 10.52
N ASP A 210 9.77 21.05 10.34
CA ASP A 210 9.97 21.91 9.18
C ASP A 210 11.14 22.86 9.44
N ASP A 211 12.32 22.52 8.92
CA ASP A 211 13.51 23.35 9.06
C ASP A 211 13.38 24.73 8.40
N GLN A 212 12.71 24.80 7.24
CA GLN A 212 12.51 26.04 6.49
C GLN A 212 11.61 27.04 7.22
N ASN A 213 10.59 26.55 7.94
CA ASN A 213 9.62 27.38 8.63
C ASN A 213 9.78 27.37 10.16
N ASN A 214 10.78 26.63 10.66
CA ASN A 214 11.11 26.48 12.08
C ASN A 214 9.88 26.13 12.95
N LYS A 215 9.10 25.15 12.50
CA LYS A 215 7.88 24.69 13.18
C LYS A 215 7.67 23.20 13.01
N TYR A 216 6.91 22.59 13.92
CA TYR A 216 6.39 21.26 13.69
C TYR A 216 5.26 21.29 12.64
N MET A 217 5.16 20.21 11.88
CA MET A 217 4.07 19.98 10.93
C MET A 217 3.47 18.60 11.13
N ASP A 218 2.19 18.50 10.75
CA ASP A 218 1.45 17.25 10.83
C ASP A 218 1.85 16.28 9.70
N GLN A 219 1.67 14.99 9.98
CA GLN A 219 1.83 13.92 9.01
C GLN A 219 0.51 13.17 8.83
N ILE A 220 0.01 13.18 7.61
CA ILE A 220 -1.25 12.54 7.23
C ILE A 220 -0.98 11.07 6.95
N VAL A 221 -1.66 10.18 7.69
CA VAL A 221 -1.58 8.74 7.48
C VAL A 221 -2.71 8.31 6.56
N MET A 222 -2.36 7.56 5.53
CA MET A 222 -3.29 7.00 4.57
C MET A 222 -3.01 5.51 4.37
N GLY A 223 -4.04 4.71 4.13
CA GLY A 223 -3.90 3.28 3.87
C GLY A 223 -4.88 2.77 2.84
N THR A 224 -4.62 1.57 2.34
CA THR A 224 -5.55 0.78 1.53
C THR A 224 -5.48 -0.66 1.99
N LEU A 225 -6.64 -1.31 2.04
CA LEU A 225 -6.80 -2.70 2.47
C LEU A 225 -6.90 -3.66 1.27
N ALA A 226 -6.59 -4.93 1.50
CA ALA A 226 -6.58 -5.95 0.46
C ALA A 226 -7.95 -6.14 -0.22
N ASP A 227 -9.04 -5.97 0.51
CA ASP A 227 -10.43 -6.05 0.03
C ASP A 227 -10.92 -4.76 -0.64
N GLU A 228 -10.22 -3.64 -0.43
CA GLU A 228 -10.51 -2.34 -1.05
C GLU A 228 -9.69 -2.10 -2.33
N TYR A 229 -8.53 -2.76 -2.45
CA TYR A 229 -7.58 -2.52 -3.53
C TYR A 229 -8.04 -3.15 -4.85
N ASP A 230 -8.08 -2.34 -5.91
CA ASP A 230 -8.38 -2.78 -7.28
C ASP A 230 -7.16 -2.56 -8.20
N PRO A 231 -6.45 -3.65 -8.60
CA PRO A 231 -5.30 -3.56 -9.51
C PRO A 231 -5.63 -2.90 -10.85
N VAL A 232 -6.84 -3.08 -11.37
CA VAL A 232 -7.26 -2.53 -12.67
C VAL A 232 -7.58 -1.05 -12.51
N ALA A 233 -8.43 -0.70 -11.53
CA ALA A 233 -8.83 0.68 -11.33
C ALA A 233 -7.63 1.60 -10.97
N SER A 234 -6.66 1.08 -10.21
CA SER A 234 -5.46 1.83 -9.82
C SER A 234 -4.54 2.17 -11.01
N LEU A 235 -4.53 1.35 -12.06
CA LEU A 235 -3.80 1.59 -13.32
C LEU A 235 -4.62 2.46 -14.28
N ASP A 236 -5.92 2.19 -14.42
CA ASP A 236 -6.86 2.95 -15.26
C ASP A 236 -6.93 4.43 -14.83
N ALA A 237 -6.79 4.71 -13.53
CA ALA A 237 -6.73 6.08 -12.99
C ALA A 237 -5.62 6.94 -13.62
N PHE A 238 -4.62 6.31 -14.25
CA PHE A 238 -3.52 6.96 -14.94
C PHE A 238 -3.43 6.62 -16.44
N GLY A 239 -4.42 5.89 -16.97
CA GLY A 239 -4.44 5.44 -18.36
C GLY A 239 -3.39 4.38 -18.68
N LEU A 240 -3.00 3.57 -17.68
CA LEU A 240 -2.01 2.50 -17.82
C LEU A 240 -2.70 1.14 -17.90
N HIS A 241 -2.03 0.17 -18.53
CA HIS A 241 -2.53 -1.18 -18.70
C HIS A 241 -1.90 -2.15 -17.71
N LEU A 242 -2.71 -3.16 -17.39
CA LEU A 242 -2.28 -4.32 -16.64
C LEU A 242 -1.31 -5.15 -17.47
N ILE A 243 -0.20 -5.53 -16.85
CA ILE A 243 0.81 -6.42 -17.43
C ILE A 243 0.67 -7.76 -16.71
N THR A 244 0.03 -8.74 -17.37
CA THR A 244 -0.48 -9.97 -16.76
C THR A 244 0.59 -10.97 -16.33
N ASP A 245 1.80 -10.85 -16.86
CA ASP A 245 2.96 -11.69 -16.53
C ASP A 245 3.77 -11.16 -15.33
N ASN A 246 3.40 -10.00 -14.78
CA ASN A 246 4.02 -9.53 -13.54
C ASN A 246 3.65 -10.44 -12.35
N PRO A 247 4.55 -10.57 -11.37
CA PRO A 247 4.33 -11.41 -10.19
C PRO A 247 3.09 -10.98 -9.42
N GLY A 248 2.24 -11.94 -9.07
CA GLY A 248 1.05 -11.73 -8.24
C GLY A 248 -0.17 -11.14 -8.96
N VAL A 249 -0.05 -10.76 -10.24
CA VAL A 249 -1.18 -10.11 -10.95
C VAL A 249 -2.38 -11.03 -11.13
N GLN A 250 -2.15 -12.28 -11.55
CA GLN A 250 -3.24 -13.24 -11.76
C GLN A 250 -3.97 -13.54 -10.45
N GLU A 251 -3.21 -13.70 -9.37
CA GLU A 251 -3.72 -14.02 -8.05
C GLU A 251 -4.45 -12.83 -7.42
N ALA A 252 -3.96 -11.60 -7.64
CA ALA A 252 -4.64 -10.39 -7.21
C ALA A 252 -5.99 -10.19 -7.94
N LEU A 253 -6.05 -10.51 -9.24
CA LEU A 253 -7.31 -10.49 -9.99
C LEU A 253 -8.30 -11.53 -9.46
N ALA A 254 -7.85 -12.76 -9.21
CA ALA A 254 -8.70 -13.81 -8.63
C ALA A 254 -9.20 -13.44 -7.23
N ALA A 255 -8.34 -12.86 -6.38
CA ALA A 255 -8.72 -12.39 -5.04
C ALA A 255 -9.75 -11.25 -5.10
N ARG A 256 -9.64 -10.36 -6.09
CA ARG A 256 -10.63 -9.31 -6.37
C ARG A 256 -11.97 -9.91 -6.78
N GLU A 257 -11.99 -10.83 -7.74
CA GLU A 257 -13.22 -11.48 -8.19
C GLU A 257 -13.96 -12.16 -7.02
N HIS A 258 -13.21 -12.85 -6.17
CA HIS A 258 -13.74 -13.47 -4.96
C HIS A 258 -14.31 -12.43 -3.97
N SER A 259 -13.63 -11.30 -3.76
CA SER A 259 -14.10 -10.23 -2.88
C SER A 259 -15.38 -9.56 -3.41
N ILE A 260 -15.45 -9.31 -4.72
CA ILE A 260 -16.65 -8.78 -5.38
C ILE A 260 -17.83 -9.75 -5.24
N ALA A 261 -17.61 -11.05 -5.40
CA ALA A 261 -18.63 -12.07 -5.23
C ALA A 261 -19.20 -12.07 -3.80
N ILE A 262 -18.32 -12.02 -2.78
CA ILE A 262 -18.75 -11.93 -1.37
C ILE A 262 -19.60 -10.67 -1.13
N HIS A 263 -19.17 -9.51 -1.61
CA HIS A 263 -19.93 -8.28 -1.43
C HIS A 263 -21.30 -8.35 -2.09
N LYS A 264 -21.37 -8.94 -3.28
CA LYS A 264 -22.64 -9.16 -3.98
C LYS A 264 -23.55 -10.11 -3.20
N ASP A 265 -23.03 -11.21 -2.68
CA ASP A 265 -23.81 -12.16 -1.87
C ASP A 265 -24.36 -11.51 -0.59
N ILE A 266 -23.57 -10.65 0.07
CA ILE A 266 -24.00 -9.87 1.23
C ILE A 266 -25.10 -8.87 0.83
N GLU A 267 -24.93 -8.17 -0.29
CA GLU A 267 -25.93 -7.22 -0.79
C GLU A 267 -27.24 -7.93 -1.17
N ASP A 268 -27.17 -9.08 -1.84
CA ASP A 268 -28.31 -9.93 -2.18
C ASP A 268 -29.00 -10.45 -0.91
N ALA A 269 -28.25 -10.87 0.12
CA ALA A 269 -28.81 -11.29 1.40
C ALA A 269 -29.51 -10.15 2.16
N LEU A 270 -29.01 -8.92 2.06
CA LEU A 270 -29.59 -7.73 2.70
C LEU A 270 -30.82 -7.18 1.95
N THR A 271 -30.95 -7.45 0.66
CA THR A 271 -32.05 -6.98 -0.20
C THR A 271 -33.17 -8.01 -0.36
N LYS A 272 -32.92 -9.28 -0.05
CA LYS A 272 -33.94 -10.32 -0.03
C LYS A 272 -34.92 -10.06 1.13
N PRO A 273 -36.24 -9.99 0.87
CA PRO A 273 -37.22 -9.85 1.95
C PRO A 273 -37.08 -11.05 2.91
N PRO A 274 -37.26 -10.84 4.22
CA PRO A 274 -37.24 -11.95 5.17
C PRO A 274 -38.25 -13.00 4.70
N ALA A 275 -37.80 -14.25 4.60
CA ALA A 275 -38.72 -15.37 4.40
C ALA A 275 -39.81 -15.26 5.46
N ALA A 276 -41.08 -15.29 5.03
CA ALA A 276 -42.22 -15.15 5.92
C ALA A 276 -42.03 -16.09 7.12
N PRO A 277 -42.13 -15.60 8.37
CA PRO A 277 -42.02 -16.48 9.51
C PRO A 277 -43.14 -17.51 9.41
N ALA A 278 -42.78 -18.79 9.39
CA ALA A 278 -43.74 -19.86 9.64
C ALA A 278 -44.36 -19.57 11.01
N GLU A 279 -45.70 -19.46 11.04
CA GLU A 279 -46.45 -19.10 12.24
C GLU A 279 -46.06 -20.00 13.41
N PRO A 280 -45.53 -19.45 14.52
CA PRO A 280 -45.34 -20.25 15.72
C PRO A 280 -46.70 -20.45 16.40
N SER A 281 -47.11 -21.70 16.52
CA SER A 281 -48.22 -22.14 17.37
C SER A 281 -47.98 -21.69 18.82
N VAL A 282 -48.89 -20.87 19.34
CA VAL A 282 -48.85 -20.31 20.68
C VAL A 282 -49.24 -21.40 21.70
N GLU A 283 -48.30 -21.84 22.53
CA GLU A 283 -48.61 -22.42 23.84
C GLU A 283 -48.01 -21.53 24.94
N SER A 284 -48.89 -21.11 25.84
CA SER A 284 -48.64 -20.21 26.95
C SER A 284 -48.04 -20.96 28.15
N VAL A 285 -46.90 -20.51 28.67
CA VAL A 285 -46.54 -20.74 30.09
C VAL A 285 -45.91 -19.48 30.68
N SER A 286 -46.42 -19.12 31.85
CA SER A 286 -46.20 -17.90 32.63
C SER A 286 -44.94 -17.90 33.49
N ASP A 287 -44.42 -16.69 33.67
CA ASP A 287 -43.77 -16.07 34.84
C ASP A 287 -42.46 -16.61 35.44
N GLY A 288 -41.50 -15.68 35.58
CA GLY A 288 -40.39 -15.78 36.54
C GLY A 288 -39.15 -14.93 36.20
N ARG A 289 -39.14 -13.64 36.56
CA ARG A 289 -37.93 -12.82 36.79
C ARG A 289 -38.23 -11.83 37.92
N PRO A 290 -37.26 -11.33 38.72
CA PRO A 290 -35.97 -10.80 38.21
C PRO A 290 -34.73 -10.86 39.14
N GLN A 291 -33.55 -10.56 38.55
CA GLN A 291 -32.40 -9.76 39.07
C GLN A 291 -31.05 -10.31 38.56
N SER A 292 -29.95 -9.57 38.32
CA SER A 292 -29.66 -8.17 37.97
C SER A 292 -28.11 -8.00 37.93
N TRP A 293 -27.56 -7.41 36.86
CA TRP A 293 -26.36 -6.52 36.80
C TRP A 293 -26.20 -6.15 35.30
N ALA A 294 -26.52 -4.95 34.80
CA ALA A 294 -25.99 -3.60 35.00
C ALA A 294 -24.67 -3.32 34.25
N TYR A 295 -24.76 -3.15 32.93
CA TYR A 295 -24.35 -1.95 32.20
C TYR A 295 -25.25 -1.79 30.98
N GLY A 296 -25.79 -0.58 30.81
CA GLY A 296 -26.94 -0.26 29.97
C GLY A 296 -26.69 -0.29 28.47
N ALA A 297 -27.73 -0.70 27.76
CA ALA A 297 -27.89 -0.54 26.33
C ALA A 297 -29.11 0.36 26.10
N ASP A 298 -28.82 1.61 25.81
CA ASP A 298 -29.73 2.61 25.25
C ASP A 298 -28.84 3.23 24.15
N GLY A 299 -29.01 2.99 22.85
CA GLY A 299 -30.26 2.98 22.11
C GLY A 299 -30.23 4.07 21.04
N SER A 300 -29.18 4.14 20.19
CA SER A 300 -29.25 4.67 18.82
C SER A 300 -27.93 4.42 18.07
N GLY A 301 -27.67 3.17 17.69
CA GLY A 301 -26.61 2.87 16.72
C GLY A 301 -27.01 3.41 15.35
N LYS A 302 -26.50 4.59 14.97
CA LYS A 302 -26.63 5.09 13.60
C LYS A 302 -25.90 4.11 12.68
N SER A 303 -26.67 3.32 11.93
CA SER A 303 -26.16 2.56 10.80
C SER A 303 -25.55 3.54 9.81
N SER A 304 -24.23 3.52 9.65
CA SER A 304 -23.51 4.29 8.64
C SER A 304 -23.74 3.66 7.27
N LYS A 305 -24.97 3.71 6.77
CA LYS A 305 -25.30 3.47 5.38
C LYS A 305 -25.29 4.81 4.66
N GLN A 306 -24.13 5.17 4.11
CA GLN A 306 -23.96 5.60 2.73
C GLN A 306 -22.52 6.06 2.51
N ALA A 307 -21.83 5.34 1.64
CA ALA A 307 -20.55 5.75 1.09
C ALA A 307 -20.68 7.08 0.35
N TRP A 308 -19.97 8.09 0.83
CA TRP A 308 -20.08 9.50 0.41
C TRP A 308 -19.66 9.76 -1.04
N TRP A 309 -18.98 8.83 -1.71
CA TRP A 309 -18.53 8.98 -3.10
C TRP A 309 -19.64 8.85 -4.16
N ARG A 310 -20.84 8.35 -3.81
CA ARG A 310 -21.97 8.22 -4.75
C ARG A 310 -22.66 9.54 -5.12
N ASN A 311 -22.32 10.66 -4.48
CA ASN A 311 -22.99 11.96 -4.69
C ASN A 311 -22.18 13.00 -5.51
N LEU A 312 -21.01 12.66 -6.01
CA LEU A 312 -20.24 13.55 -6.89
C LEU A 312 -20.58 13.27 -8.35
N GLY A 313 -21.56 13.99 -8.91
CA GLY A 313 -21.84 13.89 -10.35
C GLY A 313 -23.11 14.52 -10.92
N ARG A 314 -24.01 15.11 -10.12
CA ARG A 314 -25.18 15.82 -10.64
C ARG A 314 -25.33 17.20 -10.02
N GLY A 315 -25.01 18.24 -10.80
CA GLY A 315 -25.44 19.60 -10.48
C GLY A 315 -24.40 20.69 -10.76
N ARG A 316 -24.06 20.93 -12.04
CA ARG A 316 -23.68 22.28 -12.48
C ARG A 316 -24.67 22.71 -13.55
N LYS A 317 -25.69 23.48 -13.13
CA LYS A 317 -26.38 24.41 -14.04
C LYS A 317 -25.38 25.51 -14.38
N ARG A 318 -25.24 25.79 -15.67
CA ARG A 318 -24.63 27.02 -16.18
C ARG A 318 -25.67 28.11 -15.99
N ASP A 319 -25.33 29.15 -15.26
CA ASP A 319 -26.03 30.42 -15.39
C ASP A 319 -25.18 31.30 -16.31
N THR A 320 -25.80 31.62 -17.45
CA THR A 320 -25.43 32.63 -18.44
C THR A 320 -25.96 33.99 -18.01
N GLU A 321 -25.31 35.05 -18.53
CA GLU A 321 -25.74 36.47 -18.58
C GLU A 321 -25.63 37.27 -17.26
N GLU A 322 -25.31 38.56 -17.20
CA GLU A 322 -24.84 39.62 -18.11
C GLU A 322 -24.43 40.82 -17.21
N GLU A 323 -23.74 41.80 -17.81
CA GLU A 323 -23.23 43.10 -17.30
C GLU A 323 -21.82 43.16 -16.70
#